data_AF-A0A7S1ATD9-F1
#
_entry.id   AF-A0A7S1ATD9-F1
#
_cell.length_a   1.000
_cell.length_b   1.000
_cell.length_c   1.000
_cell.angle_alpha   90.00
_cell.angle_beta   90.00
_cell.angle_gamma   90.00
#
_symmetry.space_group_name_H-M   'P 1'
#
loop_
_entity.id
_entity.type
_entity.pdbx_description
1 polymer ?
#
loop_
_entity_poly.entity_id
_entity_poly.type
_entity_poly.pdbx_seq_one_letter_code
_entity_poly.pdbx_strand_id
1 'polypeptide(L)'
;RVLWCGIFLLVLQMYFISRRFFSQEDSDRKLQHKRVSGLLRKRPNLTASAAAARLLGVARQRNSTLGVVQVGACDGEWWDCNDPVQALLTDTHVSALAVEPVPRLWQELRTRLEGLPQSRRILSVNAAVCVESSPSKPFYTVSERFAHDHPESPHWARRQLGSFQREHLRKHKIPNQYIDSIEVPCMTPLQLLAENGSPLGPNSANVDVLMIDAEGLDGQLVQAFLGVGVRPALLVFEQKHLPMAELRSVRDALTALGFVHARDVDQLVAILPASTWWQGDTFMAGV
;
A
#
# COMPACT_ATOMS: atom_id res chain seq x y z
N ARG A 1 -30.40 -9.62 -11.77
CA ARG A 1 -29.07 -10.20 -11.46
C ARG A 1 -28.05 -10.14 -12.61
N VAL A 2 -28.33 -9.47 -13.75
CA VAL A 2 -27.35 -9.34 -14.86
C VAL A 2 -26.97 -7.88 -15.19
N LEU A 3 -27.65 -6.87 -14.64
CA LEU A 3 -27.28 -5.45 -14.84
C LEU A 3 -26.23 -4.91 -13.82
N TRP A 4 -25.73 -5.74 -12.91
CA TRP A 4 -25.01 -5.29 -11.70
C TRP A 4 -23.48 -5.24 -11.83
N CYS A 5 -22.91 -5.65 -12.97
CA CYS A 5 -21.47 -5.69 -13.22
C CYS A 5 -20.91 -4.54 -14.10
N GLY A 6 -21.75 -3.90 -14.94
CA GLY A 6 -21.26 -3.05 -16.03
C GLY A 6 -20.60 -1.73 -15.61
N ILE A 7 -21.17 -1.02 -14.63
CA ILE A 7 -20.69 0.33 -14.27
C ILE A 7 -19.36 0.28 -13.47
N PHE A 8 -19.06 -0.84 -12.82
CA PHE A 8 -17.81 -1.03 -12.06
C PHE A 8 -16.68 -1.64 -12.92
N LEU A 9 -17.01 -2.23 -14.08
CA LEU A 9 -16.02 -2.66 -15.07
C LEU A 9 -15.33 -1.46 -15.72
N LEU A 10 -16.09 -0.42 -16.06
CA LEU A 10 -15.60 0.77 -16.77
C LEU A 10 -14.60 1.63 -15.96
N VAL A 11 -14.81 1.78 -14.64
CA VAL A 11 -13.98 2.68 -13.80
C VAL A 11 -12.57 2.13 -13.53
N LEU A 12 -12.37 0.80 -13.58
CA LEU A 12 -11.07 0.16 -13.35
C LEU A 12 -10.42 -0.38 -14.64
N GLN A 13 -11.21 -0.72 -15.67
CA GLN A 13 -10.63 -1.00 -16.99
C GLN A 13 -9.91 0.24 -17.55
N MET A 14 -10.36 1.47 -17.34
CA MET A 14 -9.73 2.60 -18.05
C MET A 14 -8.40 3.11 -17.46
N TYR A 15 -7.92 2.55 -16.34
CA TYR A 15 -6.73 3.06 -15.61
C TYR A 15 -5.42 2.96 -16.43
N PHE A 16 -5.33 1.99 -17.34
CA PHE A 16 -4.11 1.72 -18.11
C PHE A 16 -3.99 2.49 -19.44
N ILE A 17 -4.89 3.45 -19.73
CA ILE A 17 -4.87 4.18 -20.99
C ILE A 17 -4.52 5.65 -20.76
N SER A 18 -3.32 6.02 -21.23
CA SER A 18 -2.83 7.36 -21.58
C SER A 18 -1.84 8.03 -20.62
N ARG A 19 -0.57 8.05 -21.05
CA ARG A 19 0.46 9.03 -20.68
C ARG A 19 0.46 10.16 -21.73
N ARG A 20 0.15 11.39 -21.30
CA ARG A 20 0.41 12.74 -21.89
C ARG A 20 -0.83 13.60 -22.19
N PHE A 21 -0.60 14.91 -21.96
CA PHE A 21 -1.34 16.14 -22.30
C PHE A 21 -2.33 16.72 -21.26
N PHE A 22 -2.02 17.97 -20.85
CA PHE A 22 -2.63 18.79 -19.80
C PHE A 22 -3.17 20.09 -20.44
N SER A 23 -4.47 20.41 -20.30
CA SER A 23 -5.00 21.80 -20.23
C SER A 23 -6.54 21.91 -20.14
N GLN A 24 -7.32 20.85 -20.41
CA GLN A 24 -8.79 20.83 -20.29
C GLN A 24 -9.33 20.10 -19.03
N GLU A 25 -8.44 19.71 -18.11
CA GLU A 25 -8.68 18.65 -17.12
C GLU A 25 -9.55 18.99 -15.91
N ASP A 26 -9.67 20.25 -15.50
CA ASP A 26 -10.08 20.54 -14.11
C ASP A 26 -11.59 20.44 -13.86
N SER A 27 -12.43 20.82 -14.83
CA SER A 27 -13.90 20.66 -14.74
C SER A 27 -14.35 19.20 -14.82
N ASP A 28 -13.74 18.43 -15.72
CA ASP A 28 -14.07 17.02 -15.93
C ASP A 28 -13.57 16.15 -14.77
N ARG A 29 -12.38 16.44 -14.21
CA ARG A 29 -11.90 15.83 -12.97
C ARG A 29 -12.85 16.08 -11.81
N LYS A 30 -13.36 17.31 -11.64
CA LYS A 30 -14.32 17.64 -10.56
C LYS A 30 -15.64 16.88 -10.71
N LEU A 31 -16.16 16.74 -11.93
CA LEU A 31 -17.40 16.00 -12.20
C LEU A 31 -17.21 14.49 -11.97
N GLN A 32 -16.09 13.94 -12.42
CA GLN A 32 -15.74 12.54 -12.22
C GLN A 32 -15.52 12.20 -10.74
N HIS A 33 -14.78 13.05 -10.02
CA HIS A 33 -14.59 12.93 -8.58
C HIS A 33 -15.92 12.93 -7.83
N LYS A 34 -16.86 13.82 -8.18
CA LYS A 34 -18.22 13.83 -7.60
C LYS A 34 -19.00 12.53 -7.88
N ARG A 35 -18.90 11.98 -9.10
CA ARG A 35 -19.58 10.72 -9.48
C ARG A 35 -19.00 9.52 -8.74
N VAL A 36 -17.68 9.37 -8.70
CA VAL A 36 -17.01 8.24 -8.01
C VAL A 36 -17.20 8.36 -6.49
N SER A 37 -17.09 9.57 -5.94
CA SER A 37 -17.42 9.82 -4.53
C SER A 37 -18.87 9.49 -4.20
N GLY A 38 -19.80 9.84 -5.09
CA GLY A 38 -21.21 9.45 -4.96
C GLY A 38 -21.44 7.94 -5.03
N LEU A 39 -20.69 7.23 -5.88
CA LEU A 39 -20.73 5.77 -5.99
C LEU A 39 -20.14 5.08 -4.77
N LEU A 40 -19.03 5.59 -4.22
CA LEU A 40 -18.42 5.05 -3.00
C LEU A 40 -19.28 5.29 -1.76
N ARG A 41 -19.93 6.47 -1.65
CA ARG A 41 -20.95 6.69 -0.60
C ARG A 41 -22.13 5.73 -0.69
N LYS A 42 -22.45 5.21 -1.88
CA LYS A 42 -23.51 4.20 -2.11
C LYS A 42 -23.02 2.76 -1.95
N ARG A 43 -21.72 2.53 -1.76
CA ARG A 43 -21.10 1.21 -1.56
C ARG A 43 -20.34 1.18 -0.23
N PRO A 44 -21.03 0.94 0.89
CA PRO A 44 -20.44 1.00 2.23
C PRO A 44 -19.36 -0.07 2.51
N ASN A 45 -19.07 -0.97 1.56
CA ASN A 45 -18.15 -2.11 1.74
C ASN A 45 -16.89 -2.03 0.85
N LEU A 46 -16.35 -0.83 0.58
CA LEU A 46 -15.04 -0.74 -0.07
C LEU A 46 -13.96 -1.13 0.94
N THR A 47 -13.47 -2.37 0.85
CA THR A 47 -12.33 -2.83 1.65
C THR A 47 -11.04 -2.83 0.84
N ALA A 48 -9.91 -2.72 1.53
CA ALA A 48 -8.58 -2.78 0.93
C ALA A 48 -8.38 -4.09 0.16
N SER A 49 -8.74 -5.23 0.77
CA SER A 49 -8.62 -6.56 0.16
C SER A 49 -9.50 -6.70 -1.09
N ALA A 50 -10.73 -6.16 -1.07
CA ALA A 50 -11.60 -6.22 -2.25
C ALA A 50 -11.07 -5.36 -3.40
N ALA A 51 -10.52 -4.18 -3.11
CA ALA A 51 -9.89 -3.33 -4.11
C ALA A 51 -8.63 -3.98 -4.71
N ALA A 52 -7.77 -4.54 -3.85
CA ALA A 52 -6.57 -5.28 -4.22
C ALA A 52 -6.89 -6.48 -5.13
N ALA A 53 -7.83 -7.34 -4.72
CA ALA A 53 -8.27 -8.49 -5.51
C ALA A 53 -8.84 -8.07 -6.87
N ARG A 54 -9.54 -6.94 -6.94
CA ARG A 54 -10.09 -6.42 -8.19
C ARG A 54 -8.99 -5.95 -9.15
N LEU A 55 -7.97 -5.25 -8.65
CA LEU A 55 -6.82 -4.83 -9.46
C LEU A 55 -6.06 -6.03 -10.02
N LEU A 56 -5.82 -7.05 -9.18
CA LEU A 56 -5.21 -8.30 -9.64
C LEU A 56 -6.04 -8.98 -10.74
N GLY A 57 -7.37 -9.02 -10.58
CA GLY A 57 -8.26 -9.55 -11.59
C GLY A 57 -8.16 -8.80 -12.93
N VAL A 58 -7.99 -7.48 -12.90
CA VAL A 58 -7.77 -6.66 -14.11
C VAL A 58 -6.41 -6.95 -14.74
N ALA A 59 -5.35 -7.07 -13.93
CA ALA A 59 -4.01 -7.40 -14.41
C ALA A 59 -3.98 -8.75 -15.13
N ARG A 60 -4.58 -9.79 -14.52
CA ARG A 60 -4.76 -11.12 -15.14
C ARG A 60 -5.52 -11.07 -16.46
N GLN A 61 -6.65 -10.35 -16.51
CA GLN A 61 -7.46 -10.20 -17.73
C GLN A 61 -6.70 -9.55 -18.88
N ARG A 62 -5.71 -8.71 -18.55
CA ARG A 62 -4.90 -7.97 -19.52
C ARG A 62 -3.56 -8.60 -19.81
N ASN A 63 -3.25 -9.71 -19.14
CA ASN A 63 -1.92 -10.30 -19.14
C ASN A 63 -0.84 -9.24 -18.86
N SER A 64 -1.10 -8.36 -17.89
CA SER A 64 -0.18 -7.29 -17.47
C SER A 64 0.36 -7.55 -16.08
N THR A 65 1.50 -6.94 -15.76
CA THR A 65 2.07 -6.97 -14.41
C THR A 65 1.40 -5.91 -13.53
N LEU A 66 1.10 -6.27 -12.28
CA LEU A 66 0.67 -5.37 -11.21
C LEU A 66 1.86 -5.06 -10.31
N GLY A 67 2.29 -3.79 -10.25
CA GLY A 67 3.40 -3.36 -9.41
C GLY A 67 2.95 -3.02 -7.99
N VAL A 68 3.56 -3.65 -6.99
CA VAL A 68 3.18 -3.50 -5.57
C VAL A 68 4.37 -3.00 -4.75
N VAL A 69 4.18 -1.93 -3.98
CA VAL A 69 5.09 -1.56 -2.90
C VAL A 69 4.38 -1.79 -1.58
N GLN A 70 4.97 -2.63 -0.72
CA GLN A 70 4.48 -2.93 0.62
C GLN A 70 5.52 -2.50 1.64
N VAL A 71 5.18 -1.50 2.44
CA VAL A 71 5.99 -1.03 3.57
C VAL A 71 5.39 -1.60 4.85
N GLY A 72 6.22 -2.28 5.65
CA GLY A 72 5.77 -2.99 6.85
C GLY A 72 5.32 -4.42 6.56
N ALA A 73 6.09 -5.16 5.76
CA ALA A 73 5.74 -6.51 5.35
C ALA A 73 5.86 -7.57 6.47
N CYS A 74 6.41 -7.21 7.64
CA CYS A 74 6.60 -8.09 8.79
C CYS A 74 7.36 -9.36 8.38
N ASP A 75 6.94 -10.51 8.87
CA ASP A 75 7.48 -11.83 8.57
C ASP A 75 6.86 -12.45 7.31
N GLY A 76 5.89 -11.78 6.69
CA GLY A 76 5.18 -12.27 5.51
C GLY A 76 4.19 -13.40 5.76
N GLU A 77 3.81 -13.65 7.02
CA GLU A 77 2.73 -14.58 7.37
C GLU A 77 1.38 -13.97 6.97
N TRP A 78 0.62 -14.62 6.11
CA TRP A 78 -0.64 -14.06 5.58
C TRP A 78 -1.90 -14.66 6.19
N TRP A 79 -1.82 -15.81 6.88
CA TRP A 79 -2.99 -16.40 7.54
C TRP A 79 -3.35 -15.68 8.84
N ASP A 80 -2.33 -15.17 9.53
CA ASP A 80 -2.45 -14.51 10.84
C ASP A 80 -2.19 -12.98 10.74
N CYS A 81 -2.17 -12.41 9.52
CA CYS A 81 -1.98 -10.98 9.28
C CYS A 81 -3.21 -10.34 8.62
N ASN A 82 -3.50 -9.10 9.00
CA ASN A 82 -4.57 -8.29 8.43
C ASN A 82 -4.10 -7.47 7.20
N ASP A 83 -2.95 -7.82 6.61
CA ASP A 83 -2.42 -7.10 5.45
C ASP A 83 -3.22 -7.46 4.17
N PRO A 84 -3.86 -6.47 3.52
CA PRO A 84 -4.71 -6.70 2.36
C PRO A 84 -3.95 -6.99 1.06
N VAL A 85 -2.63 -6.77 1.01
CA VAL A 85 -1.79 -6.93 -0.18
C VAL A 85 -0.85 -8.13 -0.10
N GLN A 86 -0.56 -8.69 1.08
CA GLN A 86 0.33 -9.84 1.23
C GLN A 86 -0.10 -11.03 0.34
N ALA A 87 -1.41 -11.31 0.26
CA ALA A 87 -1.95 -12.37 -0.59
C ALA A 87 -1.77 -12.13 -2.10
N LEU A 88 -1.59 -10.88 -2.54
CA LEU A 88 -1.30 -10.59 -3.94
C LEU A 88 0.06 -11.15 -4.36
N LEU A 89 1.02 -11.19 -3.43
CA LEU A 89 2.40 -11.59 -3.70
C LEU A 89 2.49 -13.03 -4.21
N THR A 90 1.51 -13.89 -3.95
CA THR A 90 1.51 -15.27 -4.46
C THR A 90 1.21 -15.37 -5.95
N ASP A 91 0.66 -14.32 -6.59
CA ASP A 91 0.28 -14.35 -8.00
C ASP A 91 1.43 -13.98 -8.94
N THR A 92 1.61 -14.75 -10.02
CA THR A 92 2.69 -14.55 -11.00
C THR A 92 2.61 -13.25 -11.79
N HIS A 93 1.45 -12.57 -11.82
CA HIS A 93 1.29 -11.24 -12.43
C HIS A 93 1.72 -10.11 -11.50
N VAL A 94 2.14 -10.39 -10.26
CA VAL A 94 2.57 -9.36 -9.32
C VAL A 94 4.09 -9.25 -9.33
N SER A 95 4.58 -8.02 -9.53
CA SER A 95 5.95 -7.66 -9.21
C SER A 95 5.96 -6.77 -7.97
N ALA A 96 6.87 -6.98 -7.03
CA ALA A 96 6.78 -6.28 -5.75
C ALA A 96 8.10 -5.89 -5.10
N LEU A 97 8.03 -4.82 -4.30
CA LEU A 97 8.98 -4.48 -3.24
C LEU A 97 8.28 -4.70 -1.89
N ALA A 98 8.80 -5.63 -1.08
CA ALA A 98 8.30 -5.91 0.26
C ALA A 98 9.36 -5.50 1.29
N VAL A 99 9.02 -4.56 2.17
CA VAL A 99 10.00 -3.87 3.02
C VAL A 99 9.74 -4.18 4.49
N GLU A 100 10.77 -4.65 5.20
CA GLU A 100 10.72 -4.96 6.62
C GLU A 100 12.01 -4.50 7.33
N PRO A 101 11.93 -3.57 8.31
CA PRO A 101 13.12 -3.05 8.99
C PRO A 101 13.77 -4.03 9.96
N VAL A 102 13.02 -4.92 10.62
CA VAL A 102 13.55 -5.82 11.66
C VAL A 102 14.27 -7.00 10.99
N PRO A 103 15.61 -7.14 11.11
CA PRO A 103 16.38 -8.10 10.31
C PRO A 103 15.89 -9.55 10.42
N ARG A 104 15.46 -9.95 11.62
CA ARG A 104 14.93 -11.29 11.86
C ARG A 104 13.61 -11.55 11.13
N LEU A 105 12.66 -10.61 11.22
CA LEU A 105 11.38 -10.71 10.51
C LEU A 105 11.60 -10.66 9.01
N TRP A 106 12.52 -9.79 8.55
CA TRP A 106 12.91 -9.74 7.14
C TRP A 106 13.50 -11.07 6.64
N GLN A 107 14.32 -11.78 7.43
CA GLN A 107 14.84 -13.10 7.04
C GLN A 107 13.71 -14.13 6.86
N GLU A 108 12.72 -14.11 7.75
CA GLU A 108 11.53 -14.96 7.64
C GLU A 108 10.69 -14.60 6.40
N LEU A 109 10.43 -13.30 6.18
CA LEU A 109 9.77 -12.75 4.99
C LEU A 109 10.50 -13.19 3.72
N ARG A 110 11.81 -12.98 3.67
CA ARG A 110 12.65 -13.35 2.53
C ARG A 110 12.54 -14.84 2.22
N THR A 111 12.61 -15.69 3.24
CA THR A 111 12.49 -17.15 3.06
C THR A 111 11.12 -17.53 2.50
N ARG A 112 10.04 -16.95 3.03
CA ARG A 112 8.67 -17.16 2.50
C ARG A 112 8.55 -16.72 1.04
N LEU A 113 9.08 -15.54 0.71
CA LEU A 113 9.00 -14.99 -0.66
C LEU A 113 9.88 -15.75 -1.66
N GLU A 114 11.07 -16.18 -1.27
CA GLU A 114 11.97 -16.99 -2.11
C GLU A 114 11.36 -18.36 -2.43
N GLY A 115 10.53 -18.89 -1.52
CA GLY A 115 9.76 -20.13 -1.72
C GLY A 115 8.59 -20.02 -2.71
N LEU A 116 8.21 -18.81 -3.14
CA LEU A 116 7.13 -18.62 -4.11
C LEU A 116 7.55 -18.95 -5.55
N PRO A 117 6.62 -19.42 -6.40
CA PRO A 117 6.87 -19.54 -7.83
C PRO A 117 7.28 -18.20 -8.45
N GLN A 118 8.33 -18.23 -9.27
CA GLN A 118 8.88 -17.05 -9.96
C GLN A 118 9.30 -15.92 -8.99
N SER A 119 9.85 -16.28 -7.83
CA SER A 119 10.22 -15.35 -6.75
C SER A 119 11.10 -14.16 -7.16
N ARG A 120 11.85 -14.22 -8.27
CA ARG A 120 12.62 -13.09 -8.84
C ARG A 120 11.78 -11.85 -9.17
N ARG A 121 10.46 -11.98 -9.27
CA ARG A 121 9.53 -10.85 -9.45
C ARG A 121 9.29 -10.05 -8.17
N ILE A 122 9.79 -10.52 -7.02
CA ILE A 122 9.64 -9.87 -5.73
C ILE A 122 11.02 -9.65 -5.13
N LEU A 123 11.28 -8.42 -4.68
CA LEU A 123 12.45 -8.10 -3.89
C LEU A 123 12.01 -7.79 -2.45
N SER A 124 12.60 -8.49 -1.48
CA SER A 124 12.48 -8.13 -0.07
C SER A 124 13.64 -7.20 0.32
N VAL A 125 13.35 -6.15 1.08
CA VAL A 125 14.33 -5.13 1.47
C VAL A 125 14.38 -5.00 2.99
N ASN A 126 15.58 -5.16 3.58
CA ASN A 126 15.78 -4.96 5.01
C ASN A 126 16.10 -3.51 5.32
N ALA A 127 15.08 -2.67 5.35
CA ALA A 127 15.20 -1.26 5.68
C ALA A 127 13.89 -0.74 6.24
N ALA A 128 13.95 0.37 6.96
CA ALA A 128 12.79 1.22 7.16
C ALA A 128 12.62 2.17 5.97
N VAL A 129 11.38 2.54 5.66
CA VAL A 129 11.13 3.66 4.74
C VAL A 129 10.98 4.94 5.55
N CYS A 130 11.69 5.99 5.13
CA CYS A 130 11.84 7.23 5.87
C CYS A 130 11.67 8.42 4.92
N VAL A 131 11.26 9.59 5.45
CA VAL A 131 11.18 10.83 4.65
C VAL A 131 12.57 11.26 4.18
N GLU A 132 13.60 11.01 5.01
CA GLU A 132 15.00 11.30 4.74
C GLU A 132 15.83 10.02 4.89
N SER A 133 16.83 9.86 4.02
CA SER A 133 17.73 8.70 4.07
C SER A 133 18.65 8.77 5.28
N SER A 134 18.96 7.63 5.87
CA SER A 134 20.01 7.52 6.87
C SER A 134 20.64 6.14 6.81
N PRO A 135 21.97 6.00 6.94
CA PRO A 135 22.59 4.68 6.99
C PRO A 135 22.16 3.89 8.23
N SER A 136 21.75 4.58 9.30
CA SER A 136 21.38 4.00 10.58
C SER A 136 20.41 4.93 11.30
N LYS A 137 19.30 4.41 11.82
CA LYS A 137 18.45 5.09 12.80
C LYS A 137 18.01 4.09 13.89
N PRO A 138 17.92 4.54 15.16
CA PRO A 138 17.32 3.75 16.23
C PRO A 138 15.88 3.40 15.89
N PHE A 139 15.55 2.13 16.00
CA PHE A 139 14.23 1.57 15.77
C PHE A 139 13.88 0.63 16.92
N TYR A 140 12.65 0.73 17.42
CA TYR A 140 12.20 -0.05 18.56
C TYR A 140 11.30 -1.18 18.08
N THR A 141 11.56 -2.40 18.56
CA THR A 141 10.81 -3.60 18.19
C THR A 141 10.54 -4.48 19.40
N VAL A 142 9.59 -5.39 19.27
CA VAL A 142 9.30 -6.39 20.29
C VAL A 142 10.41 -7.44 20.32
N SER A 143 10.99 -7.63 21.51
CA SER A 143 12.03 -8.63 21.74
C SER A 143 11.53 -10.04 21.45
N GLU A 144 12.39 -10.90 20.90
CA GLU A 144 12.06 -12.32 20.70
C GLU A 144 11.66 -13.03 22.00
N ARG A 145 12.24 -12.59 23.13
CA ARG A 145 11.91 -13.09 24.47
C ARG A 145 10.43 -12.93 24.79
N PHE A 146 9.77 -11.90 24.27
CA PHE A 146 8.33 -11.71 24.48
C PHE A 146 7.51 -12.89 23.93
N ALA A 147 7.84 -13.33 22.71
CA ALA A 147 7.13 -14.45 22.09
C ALA A 147 7.43 -15.79 22.77
N HIS A 148 8.61 -15.93 23.39
CA HIS A 148 8.98 -17.09 24.20
C HIS A 148 8.25 -17.12 25.54
N ASP A 149 8.21 -15.98 26.24
CA ASP A 149 7.62 -15.88 27.59
C ASP A 149 6.09 -15.76 27.55
N HIS A 150 5.53 -15.30 26.43
CA HIS A 150 4.09 -15.11 26.19
C HIS A 150 3.64 -15.76 24.87
N PRO A 151 3.77 -17.09 24.69
CA PRO A 151 3.46 -17.78 23.44
C PRO A 151 1.98 -17.68 23.04
N GLU A 152 1.08 -17.44 24.00
CA GLU A 152 -0.36 -17.23 23.80
C GLU A 152 -0.71 -15.85 23.24
N SER A 153 0.22 -14.90 23.27
CA SER A 153 -0.02 -13.55 22.76
C SER A 153 -0.33 -13.58 21.26
N PRO A 154 -1.23 -12.70 20.78
CA PRO A 154 -1.59 -12.66 19.37
C PRO A 154 -0.37 -12.33 18.49
N HIS A 155 -0.41 -12.77 17.23
CA HIS A 155 0.68 -12.58 16.28
C HIS A 155 1.16 -11.13 16.20
N TRP A 156 0.22 -10.18 16.12
CA TRP A 156 0.53 -8.75 16.05
C TRP A 156 1.39 -8.27 17.23
N ALA A 157 1.09 -8.72 18.46
CA ALA A 157 1.82 -8.30 19.65
C ALA A 157 3.23 -8.90 19.72
N ARG A 158 3.45 -10.06 19.10
CA ARG A 158 4.73 -10.78 19.09
C ARG A 158 5.66 -10.38 17.93
N ARG A 159 5.09 -9.83 16.85
CA ARG A 159 5.79 -9.72 15.55
C ARG A 159 5.60 -8.38 14.86
N GLN A 160 4.39 -7.83 14.83
CA GLN A 160 4.05 -6.71 13.91
C GLN A 160 4.42 -5.34 14.47
N LEU A 161 4.62 -5.21 15.79
CA LEU A 161 4.95 -3.93 16.40
C LEU A 161 6.44 -3.56 16.21
N GLY A 162 6.67 -2.50 15.45
CA GLY A 162 7.96 -1.83 15.33
C GLY A 162 7.80 -0.35 15.01
N SER A 163 8.56 0.54 15.65
CA SER A 163 8.41 1.99 15.40
C SER A 163 9.70 2.75 15.72
N PHE A 164 9.87 3.92 15.10
CA PHE A 164 10.89 4.89 15.50
C PHE A 164 10.59 5.54 16.86
N GLN A 165 9.36 5.37 17.38
CA GLN A 165 8.96 5.91 18.67
C GLN A 165 8.75 4.77 19.67
N ARG A 166 9.64 4.68 20.67
CA ARG A 166 9.53 3.67 21.74
C ARG A 166 8.17 3.68 22.44
N GLU A 167 7.57 4.87 22.56
CA GLU A 167 6.28 5.06 23.19
C GLU A 167 5.14 4.39 22.42
N HIS A 168 5.31 4.12 21.13
CA HIS A 168 4.34 3.37 20.33
C HIS A 168 4.12 1.97 20.91
N LEU A 169 5.20 1.21 21.11
CA LEU A 169 5.11 -0.15 21.69
C LEU A 169 4.52 -0.14 23.11
N ARG A 170 4.79 0.93 23.89
CA ARG A 170 4.21 1.10 25.24
C ARG A 170 2.70 1.35 25.22
N LYS A 171 2.18 2.10 24.22
CA LYS A 171 0.73 2.27 24.03
C LYS A 171 0.04 0.93 23.81
N HIS A 172 0.70 0.01 23.11
CA HIS A 172 0.29 -1.38 22.91
C HIS A 172 0.59 -2.32 24.09
N LYS A 173 0.98 -1.76 25.24
CA LYS A 173 1.21 -2.48 26.52
C LYS A 173 2.37 -3.48 26.48
N ILE A 174 3.32 -3.33 25.56
CA ILE A 174 4.55 -4.11 25.58
C ILE A 174 5.40 -3.67 26.78
N PRO A 175 5.77 -4.57 27.71
CA PRO A 175 6.60 -4.22 28.85
C PRO A 175 8.00 -3.75 28.42
N ASN A 176 8.58 -2.76 29.11
CA ASN A 176 9.87 -2.15 28.75
C ASN A 176 11.03 -3.14 28.58
N GLN A 177 11.00 -4.26 29.32
CA GLN A 177 12.03 -5.31 29.26
C GLN A 177 11.98 -6.13 27.96
N TYR A 178 10.87 -6.03 27.22
CA TYR A 178 10.61 -6.68 25.95
C TYR A 178 10.63 -5.69 24.77
N ILE A 179 11.15 -4.48 24.96
CA ILE A 179 11.33 -3.50 23.88
C ILE A 179 12.82 -3.35 23.61
N ASP A 180 13.27 -3.94 22.51
CA ASP A 180 14.63 -3.84 22.04
C ASP A 180 14.81 -2.58 21.18
N SER A 181 16.02 -2.01 21.19
CA SER A 181 16.43 -0.93 20.30
C SER A 181 17.47 -1.50 19.34
N ILE A 182 17.16 -1.43 18.05
CA ILE A 182 18.04 -1.88 16.98
C ILE A 182 18.37 -0.70 16.07
N GLU A 183 19.47 -0.81 15.34
CA GLU A 183 19.83 0.15 14.30
C GLU A 183 19.39 -0.40 12.95
N VAL A 184 18.60 0.38 12.20
CA VAL A 184 18.10 -0.03 10.87
C VAL A 184 18.45 1.02 9.81
N PRO A 185 18.75 0.62 8.57
CA PRO A 185 18.92 1.58 7.49
C PRO A 185 17.58 2.22 7.13
N CYS A 186 17.62 3.48 6.72
CA CYS A 186 16.48 4.27 6.27
C CYS A 186 16.61 4.58 4.78
N MET A 187 15.63 4.15 4.00
CA MET A 187 15.53 4.47 2.58
C MET A 187 14.40 5.46 2.33
N THR A 188 14.65 6.43 1.47
CA THR A 188 13.56 7.27 0.92
C THR A 188 12.75 6.48 -0.11
N PRO A 189 11.51 6.90 -0.43
CA PRO A 189 10.73 6.30 -1.51
C PRO A 189 11.50 6.18 -2.84
N LEU A 190 12.28 7.20 -3.21
CA LEU A 190 13.06 7.19 -4.44
C LEU A 190 14.20 6.15 -4.39
N GLN A 191 14.91 6.06 -3.26
CA GLN A 191 15.96 5.05 -3.07
C GLN A 191 15.38 3.65 -3.08
N LEU A 192 14.23 3.43 -2.42
CA LEU A 192 13.55 2.13 -2.40
C LEU A 192 13.17 1.68 -3.82
N LEU A 193 12.59 2.55 -4.64
CA LEU A 193 12.24 2.22 -6.03
C LEU A 193 13.48 1.93 -6.89
N ALA A 194 14.56 2.65 -6.64
CA ALA A 194 15.84 2.50 -7.33
C ALA A 194 16.73 1.38 -6.76
N GLU A 195 16.26 0.63 -5.75
CA GLU A 195 17.04 -0.41 -5.10
C GLU A 195 17.51 -1.46 -6.11
N ASN A 196 18.73 -1.96 -5.92
CA ASN A 196 19.32 -2.90 -6.86
C ASN A 196 18.49 -4.19 -6.93
N GLY A 197 18.14 -4.62 -8.15
CA GLY A 197 17.27 -5.77 -8.36
C GLY A 197 15.77 -5.48 -8.17
N SER A 198 15.38 -4.22 -7.95
CA SER A 198 13.98 -3.81 -7.89
C SER A 198 13.25 -4.20 -9.18
N PRO A 199 12.18 -5.02 -9.11
CA PRO A 199 11.41 -5.43 -10.28
C PRO A 199 10.51 -4.30 -10.81
N LEU A 200 10.34 -3.23 -10.02
CA LEU A 200 9.57 -2.04 -10.40
C LEU A 200 10.46 -0.97 -11.06
N GLY A 201 11.75 -0.95 -10.72
CA GLY A 201 12.69 0.08 -11.16
C GLY A 201 12.34 1.49 -10.64
N PRO A 202 13.13 2.51 -11.02
CA PRO A 202 13.02 3.87 -10.46
C PRO A 202 11.80 4.66 -10.98
N ASN A 203 11.02 4.10 -11.92
CA ASN A 203 9.87 4.79 -12.48
C ASN A 203 8.66 4.66 -11.55
N SER A 204 8.27 5.77 -10.92
CA SER A 204 7.13 5.84 -10.00
C SER A 204 5.79 5.42 -10.61
N ALA A 205 5.65 5.46 -11.95
CA ALA A 205 4.47 4.99 -12.65
C ALA A 205 4.35 3.45 -12.74
N ASN A 206 5.36 2.71 -12.26
CA ASN A 206 5.31 1.25 -12.16
C ASN A 206 4.72 0.77 -10.82
N VAL A 207 4.29 1.68 -9.95
CA VAL A 207 3.63 1.35 -8.68
C VAL A 207 2.12 1.47 -8.85
N ASP A 208 1.42 0.34 -8.91
CA ASP A 208 -0.04 0.27 -9.03
C ASP A 208 -0.75 0.16 -7.67
N VAL A 209 -0.07 -0.47 -6.70
CA VAL A 209 -0.55 -0.63 -5.33
C VAL A 209 0.54 -0.15 -4.37
N LEU A 210 0.16 0.73 -3.45
CA LEU A 210 1.01 1.17 -2.34
C LEU A 210 0.31 0.82 -1.03
N MET A 211 0.90 -0.09 -0.26
CA MET A 211 0.51 -0.42 1.11
C MET A 211 1.54 0.14 2.07
N ILE A 212 1.09 0.86 3.10
CA ILE A 212 1.96 1.40 4.15
C ILE A 212 1.38 1.01 5.50
N ASP A 213 2.14 0.23 6.26
CA ASP A 213 1.92 -0.03 7.67
C ASP A 213 3.23 0.24 8.40
N ALA A 214 3.43 1.51 8.79
CA ALA A 214 4.69 1.99 9.36
C ALA A 214 4.54 2.42 10.83
N GLU A 215 3.48 1.97 11.49
CA GLU A 215 3.26 2.07 12.93
C GLU A 215 3.53 3.51 13.45
N GLY A 216 2.99 4.50 12.73
CA GLY A 216 2.99 5.92 13.11
C GLY A 216 3.75 6.89 12.19
N LEU A 217 4.36 6.43 11.08
CA LEU A 217 4.90 7.30 10.03
C LEU A 217 4.05 7.33 8.75
N ASP A 218 2.90 6.67 8.76
CA ASP A 218 2.13 6.33 7.57
C ASP A 218 1.73 7.57 6.76
N GLY A 219 1.25 8.63 7.42
CA GLY A 219 0.84 9.86 6.75
C GLY A 219 1.99 10.59 6.05
N GLN A 220 3.12 10.72 6.75
CA GLN A 220 4.36 11.28 6.20
C GLN A 220 4.88 10.46 5.02
N LEU A 221 4.83 9.12 5.11
CA LEU A 221 5.26 8.24 4.03
C LEU A 221 4.33 8.35 2.82
N VAL A 222 3.01 8.39 3.01
CA VAL A 222 2.06 8.68 1.94
C VAL A 222 2.45 9.96 1.21
N GLN A 223 2.68 11.05 1.95
CA GLN A 223 3.09 12.32 1.34
C GLN A 223 4.44 12.22 0.61
N ALA A 224 5.41 11.50 1.17
CA ALA A 224 6.72 11.30 0.55
C ALA A 224 6.63 10.53 -0.77
N PHE A 225 5.87 9.43 -0.83
CA PHE A 225 5.61 8.69 -2.07
C PHE A 225 4.88 9.56 -3.10
N LEU A 226 3.83 10.28 -2.69
CA LEU A 226 3.13 11.21 -3.58
C LEU A 226 4.06 12.35 -4.07
N GLY A 227 4.99 12.81 -3.24
CA GLY A 227 5.97 13.85 -3.56
C GLY A 227 6.97 13.43 -4.64
N VAL A 228 7.34 12.15 -4.70
CA VAL A 228 8.20 11.60 -5.77
C VAL A 228 7.43 11.12 -7.00
N GLY A 229 6.14 11.48 -7.10
CA GLY A 229 5.32 11.22 -8.27
C GLY A 229 4.65 9.84 -8.32
N VAL A 230 4.73 9.03 -7.25
CA VAL A 230 3.98 7.76 -7.17
C VAL A 230 2.49 8.06 -7.15
N ARG A 231 1.74 7.47 -8.07
CA ARG A 231 0.29 7.65 -8.24
C ARG A 231 -0.33 6.26 -8.44
N PRO A 232 -0.48 5.47 -7.38
CA PRO A 232 -1.00 4.11 -7.51
C PRO A 232 -2.50 4.12 -7.75
N ALA A 233 -3.02 3.07 -8.37
CA ALA A 233 -4.46 2.85 -8.51
C ALA A 233 -5.10 2.62 -7.14
N LEU A 234 -4.37 1.96 -6.24
CA LEU A 234 -4.76 1.67 -4.86
C LEU A 234 -3.67 2.12 -3.90
N LEU A 235 -4.02 2.98 -2.96
CA LEU A 235 -3.20 3.36 -1.84
C LEU A 235 -3.92 2.96 -0.56
N VAL A 236 -3.23 2.22 0.30
CA VAL A 236 -3.74 1.78 1.59
C VAL A 236 -2.72 2.16 2.65
N PHE A 237 -3.19 2.73 3.75
CA PHE A 237 -2.33 2.99 4.90
C PHE A 237 -3.09 2.91 6.21
N GLU A 238 -2.39 2.58 7.30
CA GLU A 238 -3.02 2.58 8.63
C GLU A 238 -3.28 4.03 9.09
N GLN A 239 -4.55 4.37 9.39
CA GLN A 239 -4.94 5.71 9.84
C GLN A 239 -5.13 5.80 11.36
N LYS A 240 -5.22 4.65 12.04
CA LYS A 240 -5.53 4.55 13.48
C LYS A 240 -4.56 5.32 14.35
N HIS A 241 -3.29 5.34 13.96
CA HIS A 241 -2.21 5.93 14.75
C HIS A 241 -1.88 7.38 14.36
N LEU A 242 -2.58 7.94 13.36
CA LEU A 242 -2.32 9.30 12.89
C LEU A 242 -2.99 10.37 13.77
N PRO A 243 -2.27 11.46 14.11
CA PRO A 243 -2.90 12.68 14.61
C PRO A 243 -3.95 13.20 13.61
N MET A 244 -5.08 13.71 14.12
CA MET A 244 -6.18 14.18 13.28
C MET A 244 -5.78 15.29 12.28
N ALA A 245 -4.80 16.13 12.64
CA ALA A 245 -4.27 17.16 11.74
C ALA A 245 -3.50 16.55 10.57
N GLU A 246 -2.68 15.53 10.83
CA GLU A 246 -1.94 14.80 9.81
C GLU A 246 -2.89 14.02 8.88
N LEU A 247 -3.84 13.28 9.46
CA LEU A 247 -4.86 12.57 8.68
C LEU A 247 -5.64 13.51 7.77
N ARG A 248 -5.99 14.72 8.23
CA ARG A 248 -6.63 15.74 7.40
C ARG A 248 -5.73 16.17 6.25
N SER A 249 -4.47 16.49 6.54
CA SER A 249 -3.49 16.89 5.53
C SER A 249 -3.31 15.81 4.45
N VAL A 250 -3.22 14.53 4.83
CA VAL A 250 -3.13 13.41 3.87
C VAL A 250 -4.39 13.32 3.02
N ARG A 251 -5.58 13.42 3.61
CA ARG A 251 -6.86 13.34 2.88
C ARG A 251 -7.04 14.49 1.90
N ASP A 252 -6.63 15.70 2.29
CA ASP A 252 -6.65 16.87 1.41
C ASP A 252 -5.70 16.68 0.23
N ALA A 253 -4.49 16.17 0.46
CA ALA A 253 -3.53 15.85 -0.61
C ALA A 253 -4.07 14.77 -1.56
N LEU A 254 -4.66 13.69 -1.02
CA LEU A 254 -5.29 12.63 -1.81
C LEU A 254 -6.42 13.20 -2.69
N THR A 255 -7.30 14.01 -2.10
CA THR A 255 -8.42 14.64 -2.84
C THR A 255 -7.91 15.60 -3.92
N ALA A 256 -6.90 16.41 -3.64
CA ALA A 256 -6.28 17.32 -4.62
C ALA A 256 -5.67 16.55 -5.81
N LEU A 257 -5.17 15.34 -5.57
CA LEU A 257 -4.64 14.46 -6.60
C LEU A 257 -5.69 13.58 -7.29
N GLY A 258 -6.98 13.75 -6.94
CA GLY A 258 -8.10 13.06 -7.59
C GLY A 258 -8.44 11.70 -7.00
N PHE A 259 -7.78 11.27 -5.92
CA PHE A 259 -8.15 10.05 -5.22
C PHE A 259 -9.52 10.20 -4.57
N VAL A 260 -10.26 9.09 -4.52
CA VAL A 260 -11.41 8.96 -3.64
C VAL A 260 -11.05 7.98 -2.53
N HIS A 261 -11.31 8.36 -1.28
CA HIS A 261 -10.91 7.59 -0.10
C HIS A 261 -12.09 7.26 0.81
N ALA A 262 -11.96 6.13 1.50
CA ALA A 262 -12.87 5.66 2.53
C ALA A 262 -12.08 5.06 3.70
N ARG A 263 -12.73 4.97 4.86
CA ARG A 263 -12.19 4.26 6.02
C ARG A 263 -12.55 2.77 5.90
N ASP A 264 -11.57 1.92 6.16
CA ASP A 264 -11.70 0.48 6.27
C ASP A 264 -11.12 0.04 7.63
N VAL A 265 -11.96 0.05 8.67
CA VAL A 265 -11.58 -0.22 10.06
C VAL A 265 -10.42 0.69 10.53
N ASP A 266 -9.22 0.15 10.67
CA ASP A 266 -8.01 0.85 11.12
C ASP A 266 -7.21 1.44 9.94
N GLN A 267 -7.56 1.06 8.70
CA GLN A 267 -6.93 1.51 7.47
C GLN A 267 -7.75 2.60 6.77
N LEU A 268 -7.07 3.41 5.95
CA LEU A 268 -7.68 4.24 4.94
C LEU A 268 -7.35 3.67 3.56
N VAL A 269 -8.38 3.51 2.74
CA VAL A 269 -8.28 3.01 1.37
C VAL A 269 -8.56 4.14 0.42
N ALA A 270 -7.61 4.46 -0.44
CA ALA A 270 -7.71 5.49 -1.46
C ALA A 270 -7.56 4.86 -2.85
N ILE A 271 -8.48 5.20 -3.75
CA ILE A 271 -8.49 4.72 -5.13
C ILE A 271 -8.33 5.91 -6.04
N LEU A 272 -7.40 5.82 -6.98
CA LEU A 272 -7.30 6.76 -8.09
C LEU A 272 -8.21 6.27 -9.22
N PRO A 273 -9.36 6.89 -9.47
CA PRO A 273 -10.25 6.46 -10.54
C PRO A 273 -9.55 6.70 -11.88
N ALA A 274 -9.64 5.75 -12.80
CA ALA A 274 -9.18 5.96 -14.17
C ALA A 274 -9.78 7.25 -14.73
N SER A 275 -8.99 8.19 -15.25
CA SER A 275 -9.53 9.32 -16.00
C SER A 275 -10.32 8.76 -17.19
N THR A 276 -11.64 8.85 -17.13
CA THR A 276 -12.48 8.45 -18.25
C THR A 276 -12.42 9.61 -19.23
N TRP A 277 -11.54 9.51 -20.23
CA TRP A 277 -11.70 10.33 -21.41
C TRP A 277 -13.06 9.97 -22.03
N TRP A 278 -14.04 10.85 -21.84
CA TRP A 278 -15.22 10.86 -22.66
C TRP A 278 -14.76 11.29 -24.06
N GLN A 279 -14.47 10.33 -24.95
CA GLN A 279 -14.64 10.61 -26.36
C GLN A 279 -16.15 10.71 -26.59
N GLY A 280 -16.60 11.93 -26.88
CA GLY A 280 -17.97 12.18 -27.29
C GLY A 280 -18.35 11.29 -28.47
N ASP A 281 -19.60 10.85 -28.43
CA ASP A 281 -20.39 10.37 -29.55
C ASP A 281 -19.75 9.32 -30.46
N THR A 282 -19.75 8.05 -30.01
CA THR A 282 -20.22 6.91 -30.83
C THR A 282 -20.17 5.61 -30.04
N PHE A 283 -21.33 5.16 -29.55
CA PHE A 283 -21.57 3.73 -29.36
C PHE A 283 -23.00 3.43 -29.79
N MET A 284 -23.18 3.38 -31.10
CA MET A 284 -24.24 2.56 -31.70
C MET A 284 -23.83 1.09 -31.50
N ALA A 285 -24.77 0.33 -30.94
CA ALA A 285 -25.04 -1.09 -31.15
C ALA A 285 -23.87 -2.02 -31.52
N GLY A 286 -23.65 -3.04 -30.69
CA GLY A 286 -23.16 -4.33 -31.20
C GLY A 286 -22.27 -5.11 -30.25
N VAL A 287 -22.80 -6.28 -29.84
CA VAL A 287 -22.15 -7.46 -29.23
C VAL A 287 -21.93 -7.41 -27.72
#